data_AF-A0A969NK91-F1
#
_entry.id   AF-A0A969NK91-F1
#
_cell.length_a   1.000
_cell.length_b   1.000
_cell.length_c   1.000
_cell.angle_alpha   90.00
_cell.angle_beta   90.00
_cell.angle_gamma   90.00
#
_symmetry.space_group_name_H-M   'P 1'
#
loop_
_entity.id
_entity.type
_entity.pdbx_description
1 polymer ?
#
loop_
_entity_poly.entity_id
_entity_poly.type
_entity_poly.pdbx_seq_one_letter_code
_entity_poly.pdbx_strand_id
1 'polypeptide(L)'
;MAHLNCSSAETNWEKCRKQKRKRTKNQKKEIEATYETAVAKLITQQAKAKAEQKIEAVLEAQGVLVEVRGKLERVKTLIELQLQSFEEMSEQTQSILANAQTLSEQLMESEIDYYLPRSASQLSLIRKHSSSQTTPVEEKISILKPAAIVLEEPSPKNVESYAILKLLFTVARDGSGQFISINEAIQNVPSGSQIRILPGIYNETLIIDKSLEIIGEGAVEEIILENSDANCILMQCDRATVSNLTIRNRTKSEGNAYHAVDISQGQLILEDCDITSDSLACIAVHSHLADPIIRRCKIHHGKQGGILFYQGSKGLIEDCDICNHPYLAIAIRTLANPTIRRCQIHDGKQGGIFAWGRGLGTVEDCDIYNNQSSNIKISPDSNTTLLQCRVR
;
A
#
# COMPACT_ATOMS: atom_id res chain seq x y z
N MET A 1 -106.38 56.64 -12.48
CA MET A 1 -105.28 56.90 -13.42
C MET A 1 -104.12 57.51 -12.65
N ALA A 2 -103.03 56.78 -12.48
CA ALA A 2 -101.70 57.34 -12.24
C ALA A 2 -100.69 56.24 -12.59
N HIS A 3 -100.38 56.14 -13.89
CA HIS A 3 -99.12 55.56 -14.34
C HIS A 3 -97.99 56.33 -13.64
N LEU A 4 -97.32 55.72 -12.68
CA LEU A 4 -96.11 56.29 -12.10
C LEU A 4 -94.96 55.31 -12.28
N ASN A 5 -94.34 55.46 -13.46
CA ASN A 5 -92.91 55.39 -13.70
C ASN A 5 -92.19 54.06 -13.40
N CYS A 6 -92.62 52.98 -14.05
CA CYS A 6 -91.74 51.83 -14.31
C CYS A 6 -90.44 52.27 -15.02
N SER A 7 -90.51 53.31 -15.86
CA SER A 7 -89.38 53.91 -16.59
C SER A 7 -88.27 54.47 -15.68
N SER A 8 -88.59 55.16 -14.57
CA SER A 8 -87.54 55.77 -13.73
C SER A 8 -86.80 54.73 -12.87
N ALA A 9 -87.52 53.69 -12.43
CA ALA A 9 -86.95 52.56 -11.69
C ALA A 9 -86.03 51.71 -12.58
N GLU A 10 -86.43 51.42 -13.82
CA GLU A 10 -85.59 50.73 -14.82
C GLU A 10 -84.32 51.53 -15.14
N THR A 11 -84.43 52.85 -15.32
CA THR A 11 -83.29 53.71 -15.66
C THR A 11 -82.26 53.77 -14.51
N ASN A 12 -82.72 53.81 -13.25
CA ASN A 12 -81.85 53.79 -12.08
C ASN A 12 -81.21 52.41 -11.86
N TRP A 13 -81.95 51.33 -12.10
CA TRP A 13 -81.43 49.97 -12.04
C TRP A 13 -80.34 49.72 -13.09
N GLU A 14 -80.53 50.21 -14.32
CA GLU A 14 -79.52 50.08 -15.38
C GLU A 14 -78.25 50.87 -15.10
N LYS A 15 -78.37 52.09 -14.55
CA LYS A 15 -77.20 52.88 -14.13
C LYS A 15 -76.42 52.17 -13.03
N CYS A 16 -77.12 51.66 -12.02
CA CYS A 16 -76.49 50.91 -10.92
C CYS A 16 -75.82 49.61 -11.43
N ARG A 17 -76.47 48.89 -12.36
CA ARG A 17 -75.92 47.69 -13.00
C ARG A 17 -74.68 47.99 -13.85
N LYS A 18 -74.68 49.08 -14.62
CA LYS A 18 -73.51 49.54 -15.41
C LYS A 18 -72.36 49.95 -14.49
N GLN A 19 -72.64 50.64 -13.39
CA GLN A 19 -71.63 51.08 -12.42
C GLN A 19 -71.00 49.90 -11.66
N LYS A 20 -71.82 48.92 -11.25
CA LYS A 20 -71.33 47.67 -10.64
C LYS A 20 -70.46 46.87 -11.61
N ARG A 21 -70.89 46.71 -12.88
CA ARG A 21 -70.07 46.07 -13.94
C ARG A 21 -68.75 46.80 -14.19
N LYS A 22 -68.74 48.13 -14.18
CA LYS A 22 -67.51 48.93 -14.35
C LYS A 22 -66.54 48.75 -13.18
N ARG A 23 -67.06 48.74 -11.94
CA ARG A 23 -66.25 48.47 -10.73
C ARG A 23 -65.64 47.06 -10.77
N THR A 24 -66.43 46.04 -11.08
CA THR A 24 -65.93 44.66 -11.19
C THR A 24 -64.87 44.52 -12.30
N LYS A 25 -65.06 45.18 -13.46
CA LYS A 25 -64.06 45.18 -14.54
C LYS A 25 -62.75 45.87 -14.12
N ASN A 26 -62.81 47.00 -13.42
CA ASN A 26 -61.62 47.69 -12.95
C ASN A 26 -60.88 46.88 -11.88
N GLN A 27 -61.61 46.30 -10.93
CA GLN A 27 -61.03 45.45 -9.89
C GLN A 27 -60.38 44.20 -10.48
N LYS A 28 -60.98 43.60 -11.52
CA LYS A 28 -60.38 42.49 -12.26
C LYS A 28 -59.06 42.89 -12.93
N LYS A 29 -59.02 44.05 -13.61
CA LYS A 29 -57.79 44.55 -14.25
C LYS A 29 -56.66 44.83 -13.23
N GLU A 30 -57.00 45.34 -12.06
CA GLU A 30 -56.04 45.64 -11.00
C GLU A 30 -55.44 44.36 -10.40
N ILE A 31 -56.27 43.32 -10.22
CA ILE A 31 -55.81 41.99 -9.79
C ILE A 31 -54.92 41.35 -10.88
N GLU A 32 -55.31 41.43 -12.15
CA GLU A 32 -54.51 40.92 -13.27
C GLU A 32 -53.13 41.60 -13.34
N ALA A 33 -53.06 42.94 -13.24
CA ALA A 33 -51.79 43.67 -13.25
C ALA A 33 -50.90 43.34 -12.03
N THR A 34 -51.50 43.15 -10.85
CA THR A 34 -50.78 42.74 -9.64
C THR A 34 -50.23 41.32 -9.77
N TYR A 35 -51.02 40.41 -10.34
CA TYR A 35 -50.61 39.03 -10.61
C TYR A 35 -49.47 38.97 -11.62
N GLU A 36 -49.57 39.68 -12.74
CA GLU A 36 -48.51 39.75 -13.75
C GLU A 36 -47.18 40.28 -13.16
N THR A 37 -47.27 41.33 -12.33
CA THR A 37 -46.09 41.89 -11.64
C THR A 37 -45.47 40.89 -10.66
N ALA A 38 -46.30 40.15 -9.92
CA ALA A 38 -45.84 39.13 -8.98
C ALA A 38 -45.16 37.95 -9.71
N VAL A 39 -45.73 37.49 -10.82
CA VAL A 39 -45.16 36.42 -11.66
C VAL A 39 -43.82 36.85 -12.26
N ALA A 40 -43.71 38.07 -12.77
CA ALA A 40 -42.44 38.59 -13.31
C ALA A 40 -41.33 38.65 -12.24
N LYS A 41 -41.66 39.07 -11.01
CA LYS A 41 -40.71 39.06 -9.88
C LYS A 41 -40.26 37.64 -9.53
N LEU A 42 -41.19 36.68 -9.48
CA LEU A 42 -40.89 35.28 -9.15
C LEU A 42 -39.97 34.65 -10.20
N ILE A 43 -40.24 34.86 -11.50
CA ILE A 43 -39.40 34.38 -12.60
C ILE A 43 -37.99 34.97 -12.49
N THR A 44 -37.87 36.26 -12.18
CA THR A 44 -36.58 36.94 -12.02
C THR A 44 -35.80 36.39 -10.82
N GLN A 45 -36.47 36.16 -9.69
CA GLN A 45 -35.86 35.56 -8.50
C GLN A 45 -35.39 34.12 -8.76
N GLN A 46 -36.19 33.31 -9.44
CA GLN A 46 -35.81 31.94 -9.82
C GLN A 46 -34.63 31.93 -10.80
N ALA A 47 -34.60 32.84 -11.77
CA ALA A 47 -33.48 32.98 -12.70
C ALA A 47 -32.19 33.38 -11.98
N LYS A 48 -32.27 34.31 -11.02
CA LYS A 48 -31.12 34.73 -10.19
C LYS A 48 -30.58 33.58 -9.34
N ALA A 49 -31.45 32.86 -8.62
CA ALA A 49 -31.05 31.72 -7.78
C ALA A 49 -30.37 30.61 -8.62
N LYS A 50 -30.90 30.32 -9.82
CA LYS A 50 -30.30 29.34 -10.74
C LYS A 50 -28.94 29.79 -11.28
N ALA A 51 -28.73 31.09 -11.45
CA ALA A 51 -27.44 31.65 -11.85
C ALA A 51 -26.41 31.56 -10.71
N GLU A 52 -26.80 31.90 -9.48
CA GLU A 52 -25.95 31.79 -8.28
C GLU A 52 -25.50 30.33 -8.05
N GLN A 53 -26.42 29.37 -8.15
CA GLN A 53 -26.09 27.94 -8.04
C GLN A 53 -25.09 27.48 -9.12
N LYS A 54 -25.22 28.00 -10.35
CA LYS A 54 -24.25 27.70 -11.43
C LYS A 54 -22.89 28.32 -11.18
N ILE A 55 -22.83 29.52 -10.61
CA ILE A 55 -21.57 30.20 -10.27
C ILE A 55 -20.85 29.41 -9.17
N GLU A 56 -21.57 28.97 -8.14
CA GLU A 56 -21.02 28.15 -7.06
C GLU A 56 -20.43 26.84 -7.58
N ALA A 57 -21.16 26.13 -8.45
CA ALA A 57 -20.66 24.92 -9.09
C ALA A 57 -19.39 25.15 -9.96
N VAL A 58 -19.28 26.31 -10.61
CA VAL A 58 -18.07 26.67 -11.38
C VAL A 58 -16.89 26.97 -10.44
N LEU A 59 -17.13 27.62 -9.31
CA LEU A 59 -16.09 27.90 -8.30
C LEU A 59 -15.57 26.61 -7.65
N GLU A 60 -16.46 25.65 -7.33
CA GLU A 60 -16.07 24.32 -6.86
C GLU A 60 -15.21 23.58 -7.90
N ALA A 61 -15.65 23.58 -9.17
CA ALA A 61 -14.89 22.96 -10.26
C ALA A 61 -13.52 23.63 -10.47
N GLN A 62 -13.42 24.95 -10.28
CA GLN A 62 -12.14 25.67 -10.29
C GLN A 62 -11.23 25.26 -9.13
N GLY A 63 -11.78 25.04 -7.93
CA GLY A 63 -11.03 24.52 -6.78
C GLY A 63 -10.41 23.15 -7.07
N VAL A 64 -11.20 22.23 -7.63
CA VAL A 64 -10.72 20.91 -8.06
C VAL A 64 -9.63 21.02 -9.13
N LEU A 65 -9.77 21.93 -10.09
CA LEU A 65 -8.74 22.18 -11.12
C LEU A 65 -7.42 22.69 -10.54
N VAL A 66 -7.46 23.55 -9.52
CA VAL A 66 -6.25 24.03 -8.82
C VAL A 66 -5.57 22.87 -8.09
N GLU A 67 -6.33 22.01 -7.42
CA GLU A 67 -5.80 20.84 -6.74
C GLU A 67 -5.16 19.85 -7.72
N VAL A 68 -5.83 19.54 -8.84
CA VAL A 68 -5.30 18.67 -9.91
C VAL A 68 -4.03 19.26 -10.52
N ARG A 69 -3.98 20.59 -10.74
CA ARG A 69 -2.78 21.26 -11.23
C ARG A 69 -1.61 21.17 -10.23
N GLY A 70 -1.90 21.32 -8.94
CA GLY A 70 -0.90 21.12 -7.88
C GLY A 70 -0.35 19.69 -7.86
N LYS A 71 -1.22 18.69 -7.99
CA LYS A 71 -0.83 17.28 -8.13
C LYS A 71 0.02 17.06 -9.38
N LEU A 72 -0.35 17.64 -10.52
CA LEU A 72 0.41 17.53 -11.77
C LEU A 72 1.81 18.15 -11.65
N GLU A 73 1.95 19.32 -11.01
CA GLU A 73 3.27 19.94 -10.84
C GLU A 73 4.18 19.10 -9.94
N ARG A 74 3.63 18.47 -8.88
CA ARG A 74 4.38 17.54 -8.03
C ARG A 74 4.85 16.30 -8.82
N VAL A 75 3.97 15.72 -9.64
CA VAL A 75 4.33 14.60 -10.51
C VAL A 75 5.43 15.00 -11.49
N LYS A 76 5.36 16.20 -12.06
CA LYS A 76 6.40 16.74 -12.93
C LYS A 76 7.74 16.87 -12.20
N THR A 77 7.76 17.44 -10.99
CA THR A 77 8.99 17.53 -10.18
C THR A 77 9.56 16.15 -9.85
N LEU A 78 8.72 15.15 -9.56
CA LEU A 78 9.16 13.77 -9.34
C LEU A 78 9.79 13.16 -10.59
N ILE A 79 9.21 13.38 -11.76
CA ILE A 79 9.76 12.93 -13.04
C ILE A 79 11.12 13.61 -13.32
N GLU A 80 11.23 14.90 -13.07
CA GLU A 80 12.50 15.66 -13.23
C GLU A 80 13.59 15.12 -12.30
N LEU A 81 13.27 14.83 -11.03
CA LEU A 81 14.20 14.20 -10.09
C LEU A 81 14.61 12.79 -10.53
N GLN A 82 13.67 12.00 -11.08
CA GLN A 82 13.98 10.66 -11.62
C GLN A 82 14.90 10.75 -12.84
N LEU A 83 14.68 11.69 -13.75
CA LEU A 83 15.54 11.94 -14.90
C LEU A 83 16.96 12.28 -14.46
N GLN A 84 17.12 13.18 -13.48
CA GLN A 84 18.42 13.55 -12.94
C GLN A 84 19.15 12.33 -12.33
N SER A 85 18.44 11.51 -11.56
CA SER A 85 19.03 10.28 -11.00
C SER A 85 19.44 9.27 -12.07
N PHE A 86 18.71 9.21 -13.19
CA PHE A 86 19.02 8.32 -14.30
C PHE A 86 20.26 8.80 -15.06
N GLU A 87 20.41 10.11 -15.25
CA GLU A 87 21.60 10.72 -15.84
C GLU A 87 22.85 10.42 -15.00
N GLU A 88 22.78 10.60 -13.67
CA GLU A 88 23.87 10.27 -12.74
C GLU A 88 24.24 8.77 -12.80
N MET A 89 23.25 7.88 -12.85
CA MET A 89 23.47 6.43 -13.00
C MET A 89 24.11 6.07 -14.34
N SER A 90 23.73 6.77 -15.42
CA SER A 90 24.34 6.60 -16.74
C SER A 90 25.82 7.00 -16.73
N GLU A 91 26.16 8.14 -16.10
CA GLU A 91 27.55 8.58 -15.95
C GLU A 91 28.39 7.59 -15.14
N GLN A 92 27.86 7.08 -14.02
CA GLN A 92 28.54 6.06 -13.22
C GLN A 92 28.75 4.77 -14.02
N THR A 93 27.77 4.34 -14.80
CA THR A 93 27.88 3.14 -15.64
C THR A 93 28.94 3.30 -16.72
N GLN A 94 29.01 4.49 -17.35
CA GLN A 94 30.06 4.81 -18.31
C GLN A 94 31.45 4.83 -17.66
N SER A 95 31.57 5.37 -16.45
CA SER A 95 32.83 5.35 -15.69
C SER A 95 33.28 3.93 -15.36
N ILE A 96 32.36 3.06 -14.90
CA ILE A 96 32.65 1.65 -14.63
C ILE A 96 33.09 0.93 -15.91
N LEU A 97 32.40 1.17 -17.03
CA LEU A 97 32.75 0.57 -18.32
C LEU A 97 34.15 1.01 -18.77
N ALA A 98 34.48 2.30 -18.63
CA ALA A 98 35.80 2.82 -18.95
C ALA A 98 36.88 2.17 -18.07
N ASN A 99 36.65 2.08 -16.76
CA ASN A 99 37.58 1.42 -15.83
C ASN A 99 37.77 -0.07 -16.15
N ALA A 100 36.70 -0.77 -16.54
CA ALA A 100 36.76 -2.18 -16.95
C ALA A 100 37.56 -2.35 -18.26
N GLN A 101 37.41 -1.43 -19.22
CA GLN A 101 38.21 -1.41 -20.44
C GLN A 101 39.70 -1.19 -20.12
N THR A 102 40.02 -0.22 -19.28
CA THR A 102 41.41 0.04 -18.86
C THR A 102 42.00 -1.16 -18.12
N LEU A 103 41.23 -1.81 -17.24
CA LEU A 103 41.69 -3.01 -16.53
C LEU A 103 41.92 -4.18 -17.51
N SER A 104 41.08 -4.34 -18.52
CA SER A 104 41.27 -5.34 -19.59
C SER A 104 42.54 -5.08 -20.39
N GLU A 105 42.84 -3.82 -20.72
CA GLU A 105 44.07 -3.42 -21.41
C GLU A 105 45.31 -3.70 -20.53
N GLN A 106 45.26 -3.32 -19.25
CA GLN A 106 46.33 -3.58 -18.28
C GLN A 106 46.58 -5.08 -18.06
N LEU A 107 45.52 -5.89 -18.00
CA LEU A 107 45.64 -7.34 -17.89
C LEU A 107 46.28 -7.93 -19.15
N MET A 108 45.89 -7.48 -20.34
CA MET A 108 46.54 -7.90 -21.59
C MET A 108 48.02 -7.52 -21.64
N GLU A 109 48.39 -6.30 -21.22
CA GLU A 109 49.80 -5.90 -21.13
C GLU A 109 50.57 -6.77 -20.12
N SER A 110 49.97 -7.07 -18.97
CA SER A 110 50.59 -7.92 -17.95
C SER A 110 50.78 -9.38 -18.40
N GLU A 111 49.85 -9.92 -19.19
CA GLU A 111 50.00 -11.25 -19.79
C GLU A 111 51.11 -11.24 -20.86
N ILE A 112 51.19 -10.19 -21.69
CA ILE A 112 52.26 -10.01 -22.67
C ILE A 112 53.63 -9.96 -21.98
N ASP A 113 53.75 -9.22 -20.87
CA ASP A 113 54.98 -9.14 -20.05
C ASP A 113 55.29 -10.42 -19.28
N TYR A 114 54.31 -11.27 -18.98
CA TYR A 114 54.55 -12.59 -18.39
C TYR A 114 55.06 -13.60 -19.43
N TYR A 115 54.63 -13.50 -20.69
CA TYR A 115 55.03 -14.42 -21.76
C TYR A 115 56.32 -14.03 -22.51
N LEU A 116 56.65 -12.73 -22.61
CA LEU A 116 57.86 -12.26 -23.32
C LEU A 116 59.20 -12.70 -22.67
N PRO A 117 59.40 -12.73 -21.32
CA PRO A 117 60.68 -13.10 -20.71
C PRO A 117 60.98 -14.61 -20.77
N ARG A 118 59.95 -15.46 -20.91
CA ARG A 118 60.12 -16.93 -20.97
C ARG A 118 60.56 -17.43 -22.34
N SER A 119 60.22 -16.72 -23.42
CA SER A 119 60.68 -17.07 -24.77
C SER A 119 62.17 -16.73 -24.99
N ALA A 120 62.65 -15.61 -24.45
CA ALA A 120 64.06 -15.19 -24.57
C ALA A 120 65.02 -16.11 -23.78
N SER A 121 64.58 -16.60 -22.62
CA SER A 121 65.37 -17.50 -21.77
C SER A 121 65.47 -18.92 -22.35
N GLN A 122 64.41 -19.43 -22.98
CA GLN A 122 64.43 -20.76 -23.63
C GLN A 122 65.18 -20.76 -24.98
N LEU A 123 65.21 -19.65 -25.72
CA LEU A 123 65.98 -19.53 -26.96
C LEU A 123 67.51 -19.63 -26.75
N SER A 124 68.00 -19.31 -25.53
CA SER A 124 69.43 -19.46 -25.19
C SER A 124 69.83 -20.90 -24.83
N LEU A 125 68.90 -21.71 -24.31
CA LEU A 125 69.13 -23.12 -23.99
C LEU A 125 69.03 -24.04 -25.21
N ILE A 126 68.16 -23.72 -26.18
CA ILE A 126 68.01 -24.51 -27.41
C ILE A 126 69.22 -24.33 -28.35
N ARG A 127 69.98 -23.23 -28.24
CA ARG A 127 71.24 -23.02 -28.98
C ARG A 127 72.44 -23.81 -28.47
N LYS A 128 72.35 -24.45 -27.29
CA LYS A 128 73.46 -25.22 -26.72
C LYS A 128 73.34 -26.73 -26.91
N HIS A 129 72.22 -27.26 -27.39
CA HIS A 129 72.06 -28.69 -27.68
C HIS A 129 71.43 -28.89 -29.07
N SER A 130 72.24 -28.76 -30.12
CA SER A 130 72.00 -29.42 -31.41
C SER A 130 73.22 -29.27 -32.33
N SER A 131 74.29 -30.01 -32.01
CA SER A 131 75.26 -30.45 -33.01
C SER A 131 75.25 -31.97 -33.04
N SER A 132 75.10 -32.50 -34.25
CA SER A 132 75.08 -33.90 -34.67
C SER A 132 73.69 -34.54 -34.92
N GLN A 133 73.42 -34.63 -36.23
CA GLN A 133 72.70 -35.67 -36.98
C GLN A 133 71.16 -35.59 -37.03
N THR A 134 70.60 -34.85 -37.99
CA THR A 134 70.20 -35.24 -39.38
C THR A 134 68.98 -36.17 -39.46
N THR A 135 67.79 -35.61 -39.76
CA THR A 135 66.92 -35.88 -40.96
C THR A 135 65.53 -35.23 -40.76
N PRO A 136 64.75 -34.99 -41.85
CA PRO A 136 64.05 -33.71 -42.03
C PRO A 136 62.55 -33.71 -41.67
N VAL A 137 62.14 -32.55 -41.12
CA VAL A 137 61.00 -31.69 -41.48
C VAL A 137 59.74 -32.36 -42.05
N GLU A 138 58.62 -32.02 -41.40
CA GLU A 138 57.20 -32.23 -41.75
C GLU A 138 56.55 -33.56 -41.30
N GLU A 139 55.85 -33.53 -40.15
CA GLU A 139 54.38 -33.38 -40.20
C GLU A 139 53.73 -32.97 -38.85
N LYS A 140 53.25 -31.71 -38.85
CA LYS A 140 51.96 -31.20 -38.36
C LYS A 140 51.53 -31.45 -36.90
N ILE A 141 51.93 -30.49 -36.05
CA ILE A 141 51.03 -29.52 -35.39
C ILE A 141 49.63 -30.07 -35.03
N SER A 142 49.51 -30.63 -33.83
CA SER A 142 48.25 -31.07 -33.22
C SER A 142 47.78 -30.17 -32.07
N ILE A 143 48.34 -28.97 -31.87
CA ILE A 143 47.97 -28.13 -30.74
C ILE A 143 47.90 -26.69 -31.20
N LEU A 144 46.69 -26.27 -31.55
CA LEU A 144 46.15 -24.89 -31.54
C LEU A 144 44.90 -24.90 -32.42
N LYS A 145 43.81 -25.50 -31.92
CA LYS A 145 42.49 -24.95 -32.29
C LYS A 145 42.43 -23.58 -31.60
N PRO A 146 42.14 -22.48 -32.30
CA PRO A 146 41.71 -21.30 -31.59
C PRO A 146 40.45 -21.73 -30.82
N ALA A 147 40.49 -21.62 -29.50
CA ALA A 147 39.26 -21.55 -28.74
C ALA A 147 38.57 -20.28 -29.25
N ALA A 148 37.73 -20.45 -30.27
CA ALA A 148 36.72 -19.48 -30.60
C ALA A 148 35.95 -19.29 -29.29
N ILE A 149 36.21 -18.17 -28.62
CA ILE A 149 35.31 -17.65 -27.60
C ILE A 149 34.04 -17.37 -28.39
N VAL A 150 33.18 -18.39 -28.46
CA VAL A 150 31.78 -18.21 -28.76
C VAL A 150 31.32 -17.31 -27.62
N LEU A 151 31.16 -16.02 -27.93
CA LEU A 151 30.31 -15.17 -27.12
C LEU A 151 28.92 -15.81 -27.21
N GLU A 152 28.60 -16.67 -26.24
CA GLU A 152 27.22 -17.07 -26.02
C GLU A 152 26.44 -15.76 -25.88
N GLU A 153 25.57 -15.47 -26.84
CA GLU A 153 24.53 -14.48 -26.63
C GLU A 153 23.80 -14.87 -25.34
N PRO A 154 23.67 -13.96 -24.36
CA PRO A 154 23.12 -14.32 -23.06
C PRO A 154 21.73 -14.89 -23.26
N SER A 155 21.57 -16.17 -22.90
CA SER A 155 20.28 -16.86 -22.97
C SER A 155 19.20 -16.06 -22.21
N PRO A 156 17.91 -16.10 -22.62
CA PRO A 156 16.83 -15.33 -21.99
C PRO A 156 16.51 -15.72 -20.54
N LYS A 157 17.32 -16.57 -19.91
CA LYS A 157 17.14 -17.07 -18.54
C LYS A 157 17.80 -16.20 -17.47
N ASN A 158 18.52 -15.15 -17.85
CA ASN A 158 19.17 -14.20 -16.92
C ASN A 158 18.57 -12.78 -16.95
N VAL A 159 17.28 -12.63 -17.28
CA VAL A 159 16.60 -11.31 -17.25
C VAL A 159 16.05 -10.96 -15.85
N GLU A 160 16.15 -11.85 -14.85
CA GLU A 160 15.66 -11.59 -13.48
C GLU A 160 16.60 -10.77 -12.57
N SER A 161 17.67 -10.19 -13.09
CA SER A 161 18.66 -9.50 -12.22
C SER A 161 19.17 -8.16 -12.77
N TYR A 162 18.30 -7.40 -13.46
CA TYR A 162 18.33 -5.98 -13.16
C TYR A 162 17.72 -5.86 -11.77
N ALA A 163 18.57 -5.71 -10.74
CA ALA A 163 18.10 -5.21 -9.46
C ALA A 163 17.30 -3.95 -9.79
N ILE A 164 15.97 -4.03 -9.72
CA ILE A 164 15.12 -2.84 -9.82
C ILE A 164 15.67 -1.95 -8.74
N LEU A 165 16.30 -0.84 -9.14
CA LEU A 165 16.90 0.09 -8.20
C LEU A 165 15.75 0.54 -7.29
N LYS A 166 15.72 0.00 -6.07
CA LYS A 166 14.66 0.31 -5.12
C LYS A 166 14.86 1.76 -4.73
N LEU A 167 13.97 2.63 -5.18
CA LEU A 167 13.99 4.02 -4.79
C LEU A 167 13.74 4.11 -3.29
N LEU A 168 14.64 4.78 -2.58
CA LEU A 168 14.61 4.91 -1.14
C LEU A 168 14.14 6.31 -0.75
N PHE A 169 13.09 6.37 0.07
CA PHE A 169 12.54 7.59 0.62
C PHE A 169 12.56 7.54 2.15
N THR A 170 12.86 8.65 2.80
CA THR A 170 12.91 8.75 4.26
C THR A 170 11.72 9.54 4.78
N VAL A 171 11.06 8.98 5.78
CA VAL A 171 10.04 9.63 6.59
C VAL A 171 10.67 9.96 7.94
N ALA A 172 10.62 11.22 8.34
CA ALA A 172 11.06 11.63 9.68
C ALA A 172 10.11 12.68 10.23
N ARG A 173 9.53 12.38 11.40
CA ARG A 173 8.50 13.23 12.01
C ARG A 173 9.00 14.64 12.37
N ASP A 174 10.30 14.79 12.59
CA ASP A 174 11.01 16.02 12.90
C ASP A 174 11.32 16.91 11.68
N GLY A 175 11.02 16.44 10.46
CA GLY A 175 11.28 17.16 9.21
C GLY A 175 12.65 16.90 8.58
N SER A 176 13.46 15.98 9.13
CA SER A 176 14.78 15.62 8.57
C SER A 176 14.70 14.70 7.33
N GLY A 177 13.55 14.06 7.09
CA GLY A 177 13.30 13.20 5.93
C GLY A 177 12.60 13.93 4.77
N GLN A 178 12.50 13.27 3.61
CA GLN A 178 11.73 13.81 2.47
C GLN A 178 10.23 13.96 2.78
N PHE A 179 9.72 13.17 3.71
CA PHE A 179 8.33 13.21 4.16
C PHE A 179 8.26 13.30 5.68
N ILE A 180 7.22 13.94 6.20
CA ILE A 180 6.93 13.99 7.65
C ILE A 180 5.86 12.99 8.09
N SER A 181 5.13 12.43 7.12
CA SER A 181 4.05 11.45 7.27
C SER A 181 4.36 10.22 6.42
N ILE A 182 4.08 9.05 6.96
CA ILE A 182 4.23 7.77 6.26
C ILE A 182 3.14 7.67 5.17
N ASN A 183 1.91 8.10 5.47
CA ASN A 183 0.81 8.07 4.50
C ASN A 183 1.08 9.02 3.31
N GLU A 184 1.68 10.18 3.55
CA GLU A 184 2.12 11.07 2.46
C GLU A 184 3.19 10.39 1.59
N ALA A 185 4.16 9.71 2.19
CA ALA A 185 5.14 8.94 1.44
C ALA A 185 4.46 7.84 0.61
N ILE A 186 3.59 7.03 1.22
CA ILE A 186 2.82 5.99 0.52
C ILE A 186 2.11 6.58 -0.69
N GLN A 187 1.44 7.73 -0.58
CA GLN A 187 0.70 8.32 -1.71
C GLN A 187 1.61 8.78 -2.86
N ASN A 188 2.79 9.34 -2.55
CA ASN A 188 3.61 10.05 -3.53
C ASN A 188 4.77 9.22 -4.12
N VAL A 189 5.22 8.15 -3.46
CA VAL A 189 6.35 7.35 -3.98
C VAL A 189 5.90 6.33 -5.03
N PRO A 190 6.76 5.95 -6.01
CA PRO A 190 6.43 4.90 -6.97
C PRO A 190 6.22 3.53 -6.32
N SER A 191 5.43 2.66 -6.96
CA SER A 191 5.34 1.23 -6.58
C SER A 191 6.71 0.55 -6.69
N GLY A 192 7.01 -0.38 -5.79
CA GLY A 192 8.31 -1.05 -5.64
C GLY A 192 9.34 -0.27 -4.82
N SER A 193 9.00 0.93 -4.32
CA SER A 193 9.91 1.75 -3.52
C SER A 193 10.05 1.25 -2.08
N GLN A 194 11.16 1.64 -1.47
CA GLN A 194 11.42 1.50 -0.05
C GLN A 194 11.15 2.82 0.68
N ILE A 195 10.39 2.76 1.76
CA ILE A 195 10.10 3.87 2.67
C ILE A 195 10.76 3.54 4.01
N ARG A 196 11.76 4.32 4.39
CA ARG A 196 12.45 4.22 5.66
C ARG A 196 11.87 5.19 6.67
N ILE A 197 11.49 4.70 7.84
CA ILE A 197 10.82 5.49 8.87
C ILE A 197 11.79 5.68 10.04
N LEU A 198 12.11 6.94 10.34
CA LEU A 198 12.92 7.30 11.51
C LEU A 198 12.07 7.34 12.79
N PRO A 199 12.69 7.29 13.98
CA PRO A 199 12.02 7.37 15.27
C PRO A 199 11.01 8.53 15.35
N GLY A 200 9.85 8.24 15.91
CA GLY A 200 8.73 9.18 15.98
C GLY A 200 7.40 8.50 16.24
N ILE A 201 6.40 9.32 16.58
CA ILE A 201 5.00 8.89 16.72
C ILE A 201 4.22 9.39 15.50
N TYR A 202 3.69 8.43 14.74
CA TYR A 202 2.94 8.63 13.52
C TYR A 202 1.48 8.28 13.78
N ASN A 203 0.63 9.31 13.84
CA ASN A 203 -0.80 9.15 14.13
C ASN A 203 -1.59 9.18 12.81
N GLU A 204 -1.69 8.04 12.13
CA GLU A 204 -2.28 7.94 10.80
C GLU A 204 -2.72 6.51 10.47
N THR A 205 -3.45 6.35 9.36
CA THR A 205 -3.76 5.04 8.77
C THR A 205 -2.92 4.85 7.53
N LEU A 206 -2.21 3.72 7.45
CA LEU A 206 -1.46 3.32 6.26
C LEU A 206 -2.36 2.49 5.35
N ILE A 207 -2.80 3.10 4.24
CA ILE A 207 -3.53 2.40 3.17
C ILE A 207 -2.48 1.92 2.15
N ILE A 208 -2.13 0.64 2.21
CA ILE A 208 -1.08 0.08 1.34
C ILE A 208 -1.72 -0.47 0.07
N ASP A 209 -1.93 0.43 -0.90
CA ASP A 209 -2.62 0.18 -2.18
C ASP A 209 -1.69 -0.13 -3.36
N LYS A 210 -0.37 -0.10 -3.12
CA LYS A 210 0.67 -0.48 -4.08
C LYS A 210 1.84 -1.17 -3.38
N SER A 211 2.66 -1.87 -4.16
CA SER A 211 3.79 -2.63 -3.63
C SER A 211 4.83 -1.70 -3.02
N LEU A 212 5.15 -1.88 -1.74
CA LEU A 212 6.06 -1.04 -0.98
C LEU A 212 6.82 -1.86 0.07
N GLU A 213 8.01 -1.39 0.43
CA GLU A 213 8.77 -1.87 1.59
C GLU A 213 8.86 -0.75 2.62
N ILE A 214 8.13 -0.89 3.72
CA ILE A 214 8.03 0.11 4.78
C ILE A 214 8.84 -0.39 5.98
N ILE A 215 9.97 0.26 6.27
CA ILE A 215 10.97 -0.25 7.21
C ILE A 215 11.30 0.81 8.26
N GLY A 216 11.10 0.50 9.53
CA GLY A 216 11.62 1.32 10.63
C GLY A 216 13.14 1.23 10.75
N GLU A 217 13.81 2.37 10.91
CA GLU A 217 15.24 2.45 11.21
C GLU A 217 15.45 2.98 12.63
N GLY A 218 15.97 2.13 13.51
CA GLY A 218 16.13 2.44 14.94
C GLY A 218 15.51 1.35 15.83
N ALA A 219 15.37 1.65 17.11
CA ALA A 219 14.73 0.76 18.07
C ALA A 219 13.21 0.70 17.79
N VAL A 220 12.64 -0.51 17.77
CA VAL A 220 11.23 -0.74 17.41
C VAL A 220 10.27 0.07 18.27
N GLU A 221 10.59 0.23 19.57
CA GLU A 221 9.79 0.96 20.55
C GLU A 221 9.73 2.48 20.32
N GLU A 222 10.67 3.03 19.54
CA GLU A 222 10.75 4.45 19.23
C GLU A 222 10.04 4.81 17.91
N ILE A 223 9.64 3.81 17.10
CA ILE A 223 8.99 4.00 15.81
C ILE A 223 7.54 3.53 15.91
N ILE A 224 6.66 4.46 16.26
CA ILE A 224 5.30 4.13 16.71
C ILE A 224 4.30 4.58 15.66
N LEU A 225 3.63 3.62 15.02
CA LEU A 225 2.41 3.85 14.27
C LEU A 225 1.22 3.65 15.21
N GLU A 226 0.45 4.72 15.45
CA GLU A 226 -0.67 4.70 16.40
C GLU A 226 -1.94 5.25 15.76
N ASN A 227 -3.08 4.67 16.10
CA ASN A 227 -4.37 5.18 15.68
C ASN A 227 -5.44 4.95 16.76
N SER A 228 -6.45 5.82 16.83
CA SER A 228 -7.52 5.74 17.84
C SER A 228 -8.94 5.70 17.26
N ASP A 229 -9.10 5.96 15.97
CA ASP A 229 -10.38 6.06 15.29
C ASP A 229 -10.40 5.38 13.91
N ALA A 230 -9.36 4.61 13.59
CA ALA A 230 -9.28 3.73 12.43
C ALA A 230 -8.30 2.56 12.67
N ASN A 231 -8.23 1.63 11.72
CA ASN A 231 -7.13 0.65 11.67
C ASN A 231 -5.79 1.38 11.46
N CYS A 232 -4.69 0.86 12.00
CA CYS A 232 -3.36 1.45 11.75
C CYS A 232 -2.88 1.10 10.34
N ILE A 233 -3.09 -0.15 9.91
CA ILE A 233 -2.71 -0.64 8.57
C ILE A 233 -3.91 -1.29 7.89
N LEU A 234 -4.12 -0.92 6.62
CA LEU A 234 -5.07 -1.53 5.70
C LEU A 234 -4.30 -2.09 4.48
N MET A 235 -4.27 -3.41 4.33
CA MET A 235 -3.64 -4.05 3.16
C MET A 235 -4.59 -4.07 1.97
N GLN A 236 -4.20 -3.44 0.85
CA GLN A 236 -5.03 -3.27 -0.35
C GLN A 236 -4.30 -3.52 -1.68
N CYS A 237 -3.11 -4.14 -1.66
CA CYS A 237 -2.39 -4.53 -2.89
C CYS A 237 -2.02 -6.03 -2.89
N ASP A 238 -1.27 -6.47 -3.90
CA ASP A 238 -0.87 -7.87 -4.03
C ASP A 238 0.24 -8.27 -3.05
N ARG A 239 1.22 -7.38 -2.82
CA ARG A 239 2.40 -7.63 -1.99
C ARG A 239 2.90 -6.35 -1.35
N ALA A 240 3.26 -6.40 -0.08
CA ALA A 240 3.96 -5.32 0.60
C ALA A 240 4.71 -5.87 1.81
N THR A 241 5.72 -5.13 2.28
CA THR A 241 6.46 -5.46 3.50
C THR A 241 6.34 -4.30 4.49
N VAL A 242 6.08 -4.61 5.75
CA VAL A 242 6.16 -3.69 6.87
C VAL A 242 7.03 -4.33 7.94
N SER A 243 8.11 -3.66 8.33
CA SER A 243 9.06 -4.21 9.30
C SER A 243 9.57 -3.20 10.31
N ASN A 244 9.91 -3.69 11.50
CA ASN A 244 10.53 -2.92 12.58
C ASN A 244 9.69 -1.70 13.03
N LEU A 245 8.38 -1.88 13.21
CA LEU A 245 7.47 -0.85 13.73
C LEU A 245 6.75 -1.34 14.99
N THR A 246 6.52 -0.42 15.93
CA THR A 246 5.47 -0.63 16.94
C THR A 246 4.13 -0.14 16.40
N ILE A 247 3.13 -1.03 16.31
CA ILE A 247 1.81 -0.75 15.76
C ILE A 247 0.78 -0.84 16.90
N ARG A 248 0.08 0.27 17.19
CA ARG A 248 -0.83 0.36 18.34
C ARG A 248 -2.17 0.96 17.95
N ASN A 249 -3.25 0.18 18.04
CA ASN A 249 -4.58 0.77 18.09
C ASN A 249 -4.94 1.14 19.53
N ARG A 250 -5.34 2.39 19.78
CA ARG A 250 -5.70 2.95 21.09
C ARG A 250 -7.17 3.37 21.21
N THR A 251 -8.07 2.78 20.42
CA THR A 251 -9.48 3.18 20.44
C THR A 251 -10.10 2.88 21.81
N LYS A 252 -10.56 3.93 22.50
CA LYS A 252 -11.23 3.84 23.82
C LYS A 252 -12.75 3.88 23.75
N SER A 253 -13.33 4.16 22.59
CA SER A 253 -14.77 4.34 22.41
C SER A 253 -15.47 3.03 22.08
N GLU A 254 -16.59 2.74 22.75
CA GLU A 254 -17.39 1.52 22.58
C GLU A 254 -18.14 1.45 21.24
N GLY A 255 -18.22 2.55 20.48
CA GLY A 255 -18.98 2.63 19.22
C GLY A 255 -18.17 2.37 17.95
N ASN A 256 -16.85 2.49 18.00
CA ASN A 256 -15.97 2.27 16.84
C ASN A 256 -14.94 1.19 17.18
N ALA A 257 -14.90 0.13 16.38
CA ALA A 257 -14.07 -1.02 16.67
C ALA A 257 -13.11 -1.28 15.51
N TYR A 258 -11.81 -1.31 15.80
CA TYR A 258 -10.75 -1.41 14.79
C TYR A 258 -9.69 -2.43 15.20
N HIS A 259 -9.08 -3.04 14.20
CA HIS A 259 -7.88 -3.85 14.34
C HIS A 259 -6.64 -2.95 14.31
N ALA A 260 -5.50 -3.42 14.83
CA ALA A 260 -4.24 -2.71 14.57
C ALA A 260 -3.86 -2.88 13.08
N VAL A 261 -3.99 -4.11 12.57
CA VAL A 261 -3.76 -4.45 11.16
C VAL A 261 -4.98 -5.19 10.61
N ASP A 262 -5.53 -4.70 9.50
CA ASP A 262 -6.58 -5.37 8.72
C ASP A 262 -6.01 -5.83 7.36
N ILE A 263 -6.10 -7.12 7.11
CA ILE A 263 -5.58 -7.78 5.90
C ILE A 263 -6.73 -8.44 5.17
N SER A 264 -7.19 -7.79 4.10
CA SER A 264 -8.32 -8.24 3.28
C SER A 264 -7.91 -8.94 1.98
N GLN A 265 -6.64 -8.78 1.57
CA GLN A 265 -6.09 -9.36 0.35
C GLN A 265 -4.56 -9.31 0.35
N GLY A 266 -3.97 -10.06 -0.58
CA GLY A 266 -2.56 -10.04 -0.88
C GLY A 266 -1.69 -10.71 0.18
N GLN A 267 -0.38 -10.60 -0.04
CA GLN A 267 0.65 -11.09 0.85
C GLN A 267 1.33 -9.89 1.52
N LEU A 268 0.82 -9.50 2.69
CA LEU A 268 1.53 -8.57 3.58
C LEU A 268 2.56 -9.35 4.39
N ILE A 269 3.82 -8.94 4.29
CA ILE A 269 4.89 -9.42 5.16
C ILE A 269 4.98 -8.47 6.36
N LEU A 270 4.67 -8.96 7.55
CA LEU A 270 4.93 -8.27 8.82
C LEU A 270 6.12 -8.93 9.49
N GLU A 271 7.15 -8.13 9.79
CA GLU A 271 8.43 -8.66 10.29
C GLU A 271 9.04 -7.80 11.39
N ASP A 272 9.48 -8.42 12.49
CA ASP A 272 10.14 -7.71 13.60
C ASP A 272 9.29 -6.56 14.20
N CYS A 273 7.96 -6.71 14.23
CA CYS A 273 7.02 -5.70 14.74
C CYS A 273 6.50 -6.03 16.15
N ASP A 274 6.18 -4.99 16.93
CA ASP A 274 5.42 -5.09 18.20
C ASP A 274 4.00 -4.57 17.96
N ILE A 275 2.98 -5.39 18.21
CA ILE A 275 1.59 -5.13 17.77
C ILE A 275 0.60 -5.26 18.94
N THR A 276 -0.13 -4.17 19.19
CA THR A 276 -1.14 -4.08 20.25
C THR A 276 -2.46 -3.44 19.77
N SER A 277 -3.56 -3.75 20.47
CA SER A 277 -4.86 -3.15 20.16
C SER A 277 -5.74 -3.04 21.41
N ASP A 278 -6.15 -1.82 21.75
CA ASP A 278 -7.12 -1.51 22.81
C ASP A 278 -8.58 -1.72 22.35
N SER A 279 -8.81 -2.26 21.15
CA SER A 279 -10.12 -2.37 20.50
C SER A 279 -10.48 -3.80 20.08
N LEU A 280 -10.30 -4.17 18.81
CA LEU A 280 -10.54 -5.52 18.32
C LEU A 280 -9.28 -6.39 18.46
N ALA A 281 -9.15 -7.44 17.64
CA ALA A 281 -7.92 -8.22 17.56
C ALA A 281 -6.74 -7.36 17.08
N CYS A 282 -5.51 -7.69 17.48
CA CYS A 282 -4.31 -7.01 16.95
C CYS A 282 -4.26 -7.12 15.42
N ILE A 283 -4.46 -8.33 14.89
CA ILE A 283 -4.44 -8.60 13.45
C ILE A 283 -5.73 -9.32 13.05
N ALA A 284 -6.40 -8.82 12.02
CA ALA A 284 -7.47 -9.53 11.32
C ALA A 284 -7.03 -9.90 9.91
N VAL A 285 -7.24 -11.17 9.55
CA VAL A 285 -6.98 -11.69 8.21
C VAL A 285 -8.26 -12.31 7.67
N HIS A 286 -8.79 -11.70 6.62
CA HIS A 286 -10.08 -12.09 6.04
C HIS A 286 -10.04 -12.08 4.53
N SER A 287 -11.05 -12.73 3.93
CA SER A 287 -11.08 -13.11 2.51
C SER A 287 -10.11 -14.22 2.12
N HIS A 288 -10.55 -15.07 1.21
CA HIS A 288 -9.75 -16.10 0.55
C HIS A 288 -8.60 -15.56 -0.32
N LEU A 289 -8.54 -14.23 -0.52
CA LEU A 289 -7.48 -13.53 -1.24
C LEU A 289 -6.33 -13.10 -0.32
N ALA A 290 -6.47 -13.21 1.00
CA ALA A 290 -5.43 -12.84 1.97
C ALA A 290 -4.55 -14.04 2.32
N ASP A 291 -3.23 -13.86 2.18
CA ASP A 291 -2.21 -14.86 2.50
C ASP A 291 -0.93 -14.17 3.05
N PRO A 292 -1.01 -13.51 4.22
CA PRO A 292 0.11 -12.78 4.80
C PRO A 292 1.18 -13.70 5.38
N ILE A 293 2.38 -13.15 5.55
CA ILE A 293 3.49 -13.77 6.28
C ILE A 293 3.77 -12.88 7.48
N ILE A 294 3.58 -13.39 8.69
CA ILE A 294 3.80 -12.66 9.94
C ILE A 294 4.88 -13.40 10.71
N ARG A 295 6.05 -12.78 10.83
CA ARG A 295 7.24 -13.45 11.36
C ARG A 295 8.03 -12.61 12.35
N ARG A 296 8.55 -13.25 13.40
CA ARG A 296 9.36 -12.59 14.43
C ARG A 296 8.67 -11.37 15.06
N CYS A 297 7.34 -11.40 15.10
CA CYS A 297 6.55 -10.34 15.69
C CYS A 297 6.18 -10.69 17.13
N LYS A 298 6.02 -9.65 17.94
CA LYS A 298 5.44 -9.73 19.27
C LYS A 298 4.01 -9.20 19.20
N ILE A 299 3.03 -10.05 19.49
CA ILE A 299 1.60 -9.71 19.38
C ILE A 299 0.99 -9.88 20.76
N HIS A 300 0.56 -8.77 21.37
CA HIS A 300 0.09 -8.84 22.74
C HIS A 300 -0.95 -7.79 23.10
N HIS A 301 -1.64 -8.02 24.22
CA HIS A 301 -2.59 -7.08 24.81
C HIS A 301 -3.73 -6.66 23.86
N GLY A 302 -4.05 -7.47 22.86
CA GLY A 302 -5.20 -7.25 21.97
C GLY A 302 -6.53 -7.50 22.69
N LYS A 303 -7.38 -6.48 22.82
CA LYS A 303 -8.59 -6.51 23.66
C LYS A 303 -9.63 -7.55 23.24
N GLN A 304 -9.77 -7.88 21.95
CA GLN A 304 -10.63 -9.00 21.49
C GLN A 304 -9.83 -10.29 21.23
N GLY A 305 -8.51 -10.22 21.14
CA GLY A 305 -7.63 -11.34 20.84
C GLY A 305 -6.34 -10.92 20.13
N GLY A 306 -5.49 -11.90 19.78
CA GLY A 306 -4.25 -11.66 19.05
C GLY A 306 -4.48 -11.61 17.55
N ILE A 307 -4.68 -12.78 16.93
CA ILE A 307 -4.87 -12.92 15.48
C ILE A 307 -6.21 -13.59 15.19
N LEU A 308 -7.00 -12.99 14.29
CA LEU A 308 -8.29 -13.50 13.86
C LEU A 308 -8.27 -13.85 12.37
N PHE A 309 -8.35 -15.14 12.05
CA PHE A 309 -8.48 -15.67 10.69
C PHE A 309 -9.93 -16.05 10.38
N TYR A 310 -10.50 -15.53 9.28
CA TYR A 310 -11.86 -15.88 8.83
C TYR A 310 -12.08 -15.71 7.32
N GLN A 311 -13.24 -16.15 6.81
CA GLN A 311 -13.64 -16.01 5.39
C GLN A 311 -12.68 -16.68 4.39
N GLY A 312 -12.17 -17.87 4.71
CA GLY A 312 -11.29 -18.63 3.83
C GLY A 312 -9.87 -18.08 3.73
N SER A 313 -9.49 -17.14 4.59
CA SER A 313 -8.15 -16.57 4.62
C SER A 313 -7.08 -17.62 4.91
N LYS A 314 -5.88 -17.35 4.39
CA LYS A 314 -4.67 -18.12 4.61
C LYS A 314 -3.67 -17.26 5.36
N GLY A 315 -2.46 -17.77 5.53
CA GLY A 315 -1.33 -17.02 6.07
C GLY A 315 -0.35 -17.93 6.76
N LEU A 316 0.87 -17.44 6.89
CA LEU A 316 1.95 -18.06 7.66
C LEU A 316 2.25 -17.20 8.89
N ILE A 317 2.12 -17.78 10.08
CA ILE A 317 2.61 -17.19 11.32
C ILE A 317 3.84 -17.99 11.74
N GLU A 318 5.00 -17.35 11.83
CA GLU A 318 6.24 -18.05 12.18
C GLU A 318 7.13 -17.31 13.17
N ASP A 319 7.73 -18.04 14.11
CA ASP A 319 8.72 -17.47 15.04
C ASP A 319 8.19 -16.25 15.84
N CYS A 320 6.87 -16.22 16.13
CA CYS A 320 6.21 -15.13 16.84
C CYS A 320 5.98 -15.44 18.31
N ASP A 321 5.96 -14.39 19.14
CA ASP A 321 5.51 -14.41 20.54
C ASP A 321 4.11 -13.80 20.62
N ILE A 322 3.11 -14.60 21.00
CA ILE A 322 1.70 -14.21 21.05
C ILE A 322 1.19 -14.39 22.47
N CYS A 323 1.00 -13.28 23.20
CA CYS A 323 0.81 -13.35 24.65
C CYS A 323 -0.14 -12.30 25.25
N ASN A 324 -0.57 -12.54 26.50
CA ASN A 324 -1.32 -11.57 27.31
C ASN A 324 -2.64 -11.09 26.70
N HIS A 325 -3.37 -11.98 26.01
CA HIS A 325 -4.69 -11.67 25.46
C HIS A 325 -5.82 -12.00 26.44
N PRO A 326 -6.78 -11.09 26.69
CA PRO A 326 -7.94 -11.38 27.52
C PRO A 326 -8.92 -12.40 26.89
N TYR A 327 -8.89 -12.58 25.58
CA TYR A 327 -9.70 -13.58 24.85
C TYR A 327 -8.79 -14.66 24.25
N LEU A 328 -8.96 -14.97 22.96
CA LEU A 328 -8.19 -15.98 22.24
C LEU A 328 -6.90 -15.36 21.69
N ALA A 329 -5.77 -16.04 21.84
CA ALA A 329 -4.53 -15.61 21.19
C ALA A 329 -4.63 -15.78 19.66
N ILE A 330 -5.12 -16.92 19.18
CA ILE A 330 -5.40 -17.16 17.76
C ILE A 330 -6.79 -17.78 17.58
N ALA A 331 -7.59 -17.17 16.73
CA ALA A 331 -8.90 -17.66 16.33
C ALA A 331 -8.89 -18.06 14.84
N ILE A 332 -9.36 -19.28 14.54
CA ILE A 332 -9.43 -19.83 13.18
C ILE A 332 -10.88 -20.21 12.89
N ARG A 333 -11.54 -19.48 11.98
CA ARG A 333 -12.95 -19.76 11.66
C ARG A 333 -13.32 -19.58 10.21
N THR A 334 -14.54 -20.00 9.86
CA THR A 334 -15.15 -19.72 8.55
C THR A 334 -14.22 -20.12 7.39
N LEU A 335 -13.82 -21.39 7.36
CA LEU A 335 -12.94 -21.97 6.33
C LEU A 335 -11.51 -21.43 6.28
N ALA A 336 -11.08 -20.59 7.23
CA ALA A 336 -9.71 -20.11 7.24
C ALA A 336 -8.71 -21.26 7.46
N ASN A 337 -7.56 -21.15 6.79
CA ASN A 337 -6.52 -22.18 6.73
C ASN A 337 -5.11 -21.57 6.91
N PRO A 338 -4.79 -21.01 8.08
CA PRO A 338 -3.45 -20.53 8.37
C PRO A 338 -2.50 -21.68 8.73
N THR A 339 -1.20 -21.48 8.51
CA THR A 339 -0.12 -22.29 9.08
C THR A 339 0.56 -21.50 10.20
N ILE A 340 0.63 -22.08 11.39
CA ILE A 340 1.22 -21.48 12.59
C ILE A 340 2.38 -22.36 13.00
N ARG A 341 3.60 -21.84 12.97
CA ARG A 341 4.82 -22.63 13.18
C ARG A 341 5.85 -21.99 14.08
N ARG A 342 6.51 -22.77 14.94
CA ARG A 342 7.60 -22.28 15.80
C ARG A 342 7.23 -21.06 16.66
N CYS A 343 5.95 -20.92 16.99
CA CYS A 343 5.44 -19.81 17.79
C CYS A 343 5.32 -20.19 19.28
N GLN A 344 5.42 -19.16 20.13
CA GLN A 344 5.06 -19.24 21.55
C GLN A 344 3.70 -18.59 21.76
N ILE A 345 2.75 -19.31 22.37
CA ILE A 345 1.37 -18.83 22.57
C ILE A 345 0.99 -19.00 24.03
N HIS A 346 0.98 -17.89 24.79
CA HIS A 346 0.91 -18.00 26.24
C HIS A 346 0.28 -16.85 27.02
N ASP A 347 0.04 -17.11 28.31
CA ASP A 347 -0.46 -16.13 29.29
C ASP A 347 -1.78 -15.44 28.85
N GLY A 348 -2.62 -16.14 28.06
CA GLY A 348 -3.96 -15.68 27.68
C GLY A 348 -5.04 -16.06 28.71
N LYS A 349 -6.13 -15.29 28.80
CA LYS A 349 -7.21 -15.56 29.77
C LYS A 349 -8.27 -16.53 29.25
N GLN A 350 -8.65 -16.48 27.97
CA GLN A 350 -9.74 -17.33 27.45
C GLN A 350 -9.26 -18.52 26.60
N GLY A 351 -8.06 -18.44 26.03
CA GLY A 351 -7.42 -19.60 25.40
C GLY A 351 -6.29 -19.25 24.45
N GLY A 352 -5.49 -20.25 24.09
CA GLY A 352 -4.43 -20.11 23.10
C GLY A 352 -5.00 -20.12 21.68
N ILE A 353 -5.30 -21.31 21.15
CA ILE A 353 -5.84 -21.50 19.80
C ILE A 353 -7.27 -22.03 19.89
N PHE A 354 -8.22 -21.40 19.19
CA PHE A 354 -9.56 -21.95 19.02
C PHE A 354 -9.98 -21.98 17.55
N ALA A 355 -10.29 -23.18 17.05
CA ALA A 355 -10.88 -23.41 15.74
C ALA A 355 -12.39 -23.74 15.83
N TRP A 356 -13.22 -23.02 15.07
CA TRP A 356 -14.66 -23.28 14.96
C TRP A 356 -15.24 -22.79 13.62
N GLY A 357 -16.44 -23.21 13.25
CA GLY A 357 -17.05 -22.74 12.00
C GLY A 357 -16.27 -23.23 10.78
N ARG A 358 -15.85 -24.51 10.81
CA ARG A 358 -15.03 -25.16 9.77
C ARG A 358 -13.62 -24.57 9.60
N GLY A 359 -12.92 -24.28 10.69
CA GLY A 359 -11.50 -23.86 10.64
C GLY A 359 -10.59 -25.02 10.21
N LEU A 360 -9.58 -24.74 9.36
CA LEU A 360 -8.76 -25.76 8.67
C LEU A 360 -7.25 -25.66 8.94
N GLY A 361 -6.82 -24.80 9.87
CA GLY A 361 -5.41 -24.45 10.02
C GLY A 361 -4.48 -25.61 10.41
N THR A 362 -3.18 -25.37 10.29
CA THR A 362 -2.12 -26.28 10.76
C THR A 362 -1.28 -25.59 11.83
N VAL A 363 -1.04 -26.28 12.93
CA VAL A 363 -0.18 -25.82 14.03
C VAL A 363 0.99 -26.78 14.16
N GLU A 364 2.21 -26.31 13.92
CA GLU A 364 3.43 -27.14 13.89
C GLU A 364 4.53 -26.57 14.78
N ASP A 365 5.23 -27.42 15.54
CA ASP A 365 6.39 -27.02 16.36
C ASP A 365 6.14 -25.83 17.31
N CYS A 366 4.91 -25.70 17.85
CA CYS A 366 4.54 -24.59 18.74
C CYS A 366 4.58 -24.98 20.23
N ASP A 367 4.95 -24.00 21.07
CA ASP A 367 4.85 -24.09 22.53
C ASP A 367 3.63 -23.28 23.01
N ILE A 368 2.60 -23.96 23.55
CA ILE A 368 1.32 -23.36 23.93
C ILE A 368 1.06 -23.61 25.41
N TYR A 369 1.02 -22.54 26.23
CA TYR A 369 1.08 -22.70 27.69
C TYR A 369 0.49 -21.57 28.51
N ASN A 370 0.24 -21.83 29.80
CA ASN A 370 -0.23 -20.83 30.78
C ASN A 370 -1.50 -20.06 30.36
N ASN A 371 -2.32 -20.61 29.47
CA ASN A 371 -3.62 -20.03 29.14
C ASN A 371 -4.63 -20.45 30.21
N GLN A 372 -5.40 -19.51 30.78
CA GLN A 372 -6.24 -19.78 31.96
C GLN A 372 -7.42 -20.74 31.69
N SER A 373 -7.83 -20.88 30.43
CA SER A 373 -8.87 -21.83 30.03
C SER A 373 -8.29 -22.99 29.23
N SER A 374 -8.52 -23.06 27.91
CA SER A 374 -7.96 -24.12 27.06
C SER A 374 -6.77 -23.59 26.28
N ASN A 375 -5.63 -24.30 26.33
CA ASN A 375 -4.52 -24.02 25.42
C ASN A 375 -4.95 -24.17 23.97
N ILE A 376 -5.68 -25.25 23.65
CA ILE A 376 -6.15 -25.56 22.30
C ILE A 376 -7.58 -26.10 22.37
N LYS A 377 -8.46 -25.55 21.54
CA LYS A 377 -9.83 -26.04 21.36
C LYS A 377 -10.14 -26.18 19.86
N ILE A 378 -10.76 -27.28 19.47
CA ILE A 378 -11.20 -27.53 18.09
C ILE A 378 -12.66 -27.97 18.16
N SER A 379 -13.53 -27.25 17.46
CA SER A 379 -14.96 -27.60 17.38
C SER A 379 -15.20 -28.80 16.45
N PRO A 380 -16.26 -29.60 16.66
CA PRO A 380 -16.53 -30.80 15.86
C PRO A 380 -16.65 -30.59 14.34
N ASP A 381 -16.95 -29.36 13.92
CA ASP A 381 -17.09 -28.97 12.52
C ASP A 381 -15.77 -28.53 11.86
N SER A 382 -14.68 -28.49 12.63
CA SER A 382 -13.37 -27.96 12.23
C SER A 382 -12.35 -29.07 12.06
N ASN A 383 -11.36 -28.86 11.19
CA ASN A 383 -10.34 -29.84 10.83
C ASN A 383 -8.94 -29.20 10.91
N THR A 384 -8.59 -28.70 12.09
CA THR A 384 -7.28 -28.11 12.37
C THR A 384 -6.30 -29.22 12.77
N THR A 385 -5.12 -29.25 12.16
CA THR A 385 -4.10 -30.27 12.41
C THR A 385 -3.05 -29.75 13.38
N LEU A 386 -2.59 -30.61 14.30
CA LEU A 386 -1.51 -30.32 15.22
C LEU A 386 -0.34 -31.29 15.04
N LEU A 387 0.86 -30.76 14.88
CA LEU A 387 2.09 -31.49 14.63
C LEU A 387 3.16 -31.02 15.60
N GLN A 388 3.80 -31.94 16.32
CA GLN A 388 5.01 -31.66 17.11
C GLN A 388 4.87 -30.49 18.13
N CYS A 389 3.65 -30.20 18.60
CA CYS A 389 3.38 -29.13 19.53
C CYS A 389 3.62 -29.56 20.98
N ARG A 390 4.13 -28.65 21.82
CA ARG A 390 4.21 -28.80 23.27
C ARG A 390 3.07 -28.03 23.93
N VAL A 391 2.20 -28.73 24.63
CA VAL A 391 1.07 -28.14 25.36
C VAL A 391 1.28 -28.36 26.85
N ARG A 392 1.39 -27.29 27.64
CA ARG A 392 1.67 -27.37 29.09
C ARG A 392 0.81 -26.44 29.94
#